data_AF-A0AAD4HJC6-F1
#
_entry.id   AF-A0AAD4HJC6-F1
#
_cell.length_a   1.000
_cell.length_b   1.000
_cell.length_c   1.000
_cell.angle_alpha   90.00
_cell.angle_beta   90.00
_cell.angle_gamma   90.00
#
_symmetry.space_group_name_H-M   'P 1'
#
loop_
_entity.id
_entity.type
_entity.pdbx_description
1 polymer ?
#
loop_
_entity_poly.entity_id
_entity_poly.type
_entity_poly.pdbx_seq_one_letter_code
_entity_poly.pdbx_strand_id
1 'polypeptide(L)' 'VNGGRLTVIDFNRSLRVKGVEHRFRSVVGTPEYIAPEVAAGNGFYSAIRADLWSCGKTLE' A
#
# COMPACT_ATOMS: atom_id res chain seq x y z
N VAL A 1 -30.36 0.82 1.42
CA VAL A 1 -29.02 0.63 0.82
C VAL A 1 -28.10 0.01 1.86
N ASN A 2 -27.88 -1.30 1.82
CA ASN A 2 -27.15 -2.02 2.88
C ASN A 2 -25.63 -1.99 2.63
N GLY A 3 -25.06 -0.80 2.50
CA GLY A 3 -23.61 -0.62 2.54
C GLY A 3 -23.19 -0.53 4.00
N GLY A 4 -22.82 -1.67 4.60
CA GLY A 4 -22.32 -1.71 5.98
C GLY A 4 -21.04 -0.88 6.18
N ARG A 5 -20.54 -0.84 7.42
CA ARG A 5 -19.27 -0.19 7.75
C ARG A 5 -18.09 -1.04 7.28
N LEU A 6 -17.23 -0.48 6.43
CA LEU A 6 -15.93 -1.06 6.08
C LEU A 6 -14.87 -0.67 7.13
N THR A 7 -14.02 -1.61 7.51
CA THR A 7 -12.90 -1.41 8.43
C THR A 7 -11.64 -2.08 7.91
N VAL A 8 -10.49 -1.43 8.04
CA VAL A 8 -9.17 -2.03 7.79
C VAL A 8 -8.77 -2.86 9.02
N ILE A 9 -8.33 -4.11 8.82
CA ILE A 9 -8.17 -5.09 9.91
C ILE A 9 -6.75 -5.62 10.13
N ASP A 10 -5.89 -5.64 9.11
CA ASP A 10 -4.53 -6.20 9.21
C ASP A 10 -3.48 -5.09 9.16
N PHE A 11 -2.72 -4.96 10.25
CA PHE A 11 -1.66 -3.96 10.41
C PHE A 11 -0.26 -4.60 10.57
N ASN A 12 -0.09 -5.89 10.28
CA ASN A 12 1.19 -6.61 10.38
C ASN A 12 2.33 -5.92 9.60
N ARG A 13 2.01 -5.37 8.42
CA ARG A 13 2.96 -4.72 7.50
C ARG A 13 2.95 -3.19 7.59
N SER A 14 2.25 -2.62 8.57
CA SER A 14 2.16 -1.16 8.70
C SER A 14 3.49 -0.55 9.14
N LEU A 15 3.79 0.64 8.58
CA LEU A 15 4.98 1.42 8.91
C LEU A 15 4.57 2.85 9.25
N ARG A 16 5.13 3.40 10.32
CA ARG A 16 4.95 4.83 10.65
C ARG A 16 5.80 5.68 9.71
N VAL A 17 5.18 6.54 8.92
CA VAL A 17 5.86 7.46 7.99
C VAL A 17 5.79 8.90 8.46
N LYS A 18 6.73 9.75 8.01
CA LYS A 18 6.76 11.19 8.34
C LYS A 18 5.96 12.06 7.35
N GLY A 19 5.64 11.51 6.18
CA GLY A 19 4.97 12.20 5.08
C GLY A 19 5.21 11.49 3.75
N VAL A 20 4.61 12.00 2.67
CA VAL A 20 4.64 11.37 1.32
C VAL A 20 6.05 11.25 0.73
N GLU A 21 6.96 12.15 1.10
CA GLU A 21 8.36 12.14 0.64
C GLU A 21 9.26 11.18 1.44
N HIS A 22 8.76 10.59 2.53
CA HIS A 22 9.50 9.54 3.24
C HIS A 22 9.49 8.27 2.38
N ARG A 23 10.67 7.81 1.96
CA ARG A 23 10.82 6.60 1.15
C ARG A 23 11.58 5.49 1.87
N PHE A 24 11.30 4.25 1.50
CA PHE A 24 11.93 3.03 2.06
C PHE A 24 12.15 2.00 0.96
N ARG A 25 12.94 0.99 1.30
CA ARG A 25 13.25 -0.14 0.43
C ARG A 25 12.76 -1.42 1.09
N SER A 26 11.77 -2.06 0.48
CA SER A 26 11.22 -3.36 0.86
C SER A 26 10.31 -3.86 -0.25
N VAL A 27 10.01 -5.16 -0.28
CA VAL A 27 8.93 -5.71 -1.10
C VAL A 27 7.88 -6.25 -0.14
N VAL A 28 6.72 -5.59 -0.06
CA VAL A 28 5.64 -5.91 0.88
C VAL A 28 4.29 -5.83 0.19
N GLY A 29 3.36 -6.67 0.63
CA GLY A 29 1.98 -6.71 0.17
C GLY A 29 1.65 -7.96 -0.64
N THR A 30 0.38 -8.09 -1.01
CA THR A 30 -0.14 -9.21 -1.81
C THR A 30 0.16 -8.96 -3.29
N PRO A 31 0.76 -9.91 -4.05
CA PRO A 31 1.29 -9.68 -5.41
C PRO A 31 0.36 -8.97 -6.41
N GLU A 32 -0.95 -9.18 -6.32
CA GLU A 32 -1.95 -8.56 -7.24
C GLU A 32 -2.33 -7.12 -6.85
N TYR A 33 -1.97 -6.70 -5.64
CA TYR A 33 -2.32 -5.40 -5.06
C TYR A 33 -1.12 -4.47 -4.91
N ILE A 34 0.11 -4.98 -5.00
CA ILE A 34 1.31 -4.14 -4.85
C ILE A 34 1.50 -3.20 -6.04
N ALA A 35 1.99 -1.99 -5.75
CA ALA A 35 2.36 -1.01 -6.77
C ALA A 35 3.59 -1.48 -7.56
N PRO A 36 3.71 -1.11 -8.85
CA PRO A 36 4.82 -1.55 -9.70
C PRO A 36 6.18 -1.13 -9.16
N GLU A 37 6.30 0.05 -8.54
CA GLU A 37 7.53 0.52 -7.91
C GLU A 37 7.93 -0.30 -6.67
N VAL A 38 6.97 -0.97 -6.02
CA VAL A 38 7.23 -1.91 -4.92
C VAL A 38 7.66 -3.26 -5.50
N ALA A 39 6.95 -3.76 -6.51
CA ALA A 39 7.24 -5.03 -7.18
C ALA A 39 8.63 -5.05 -7.83
N ALA A 40 9.08 -3.91 -8.37
CA ALA A 40 10.40 -3.79 -8.98
C ALA A 40 11.56 -4.05 -8.00
N GLY A 41 11.36 -3.83 -6.69
CA GLY A 41 12.32 -4.16 -5.61
C GLY A 41 13.70 -3.46 -5.68
N ASN A 42 13.92 -2.60 -6.67
CA ASN A 42 15.21 -2.03 -7.02
C ASN A 42 15.38 -0.57 -6.58
N GLY A 43 14.36 0.02 -5.95
CA GLY A 43 14.35 1.43 -5.58
C GLY A 43 13.69 1.73 -4.24
N PHE A 44 13.88 2.97 -3.81
CA PHE A 44 13.11 3.54 -2.71
C PHE A 44 11.71 3.91 -3.23
N TYR A 45 10.67 3.63 -2.47
CA TYR A 45 9.30 4.03 -2.82
C TYR A 45 8.60 4.71 -1.64
N SER A 46 7.52 5.43 -1.91
CA SER A 46 6.65 6.04 -0.90
C SER A 46 5.50 5.08 -0.59
N ALA A 47 5.36 4.61 0.67
CA ALA A 47 4.23 3.74 1.06
C ALA A 47 2.91 4.45 0.83
N ILE A 48 2.83 5.77 1.06
CA ILE A 48 1.57 6.50 0.87
C ILE A 48 1.11 6.38 -0.58
N ARG A 49 2.03 6.49 -1.56
CA ARG A 49 1.68 6.32 -2.98
C ARG A 49 1.37 4.84 -3.31
N ALA A 50 2.10 3.90 -2.72
CA ALA A 50 1.84 2.47 -2.91
C ALA A 50 0.51 1.98 -2.29
N ASP A 51 0.10 2.54 -1.15
CA ASP A 51 -1.19 2.25 -0.52
C ASP A 51 -2.35 2.78 -1.37
N LEU A 52 -2.19 3.96 -2.00
CA LEU A 52 -3.18 4.50 -2.94
C LEU A 52 -3.37 3.59 -4.17
N TRP A 53 -2.28 3.02 -4.69
CA TRP A 53 -2.37 2.00 -5.75
C TRP A 53 -3.17 0.78 -5.28
N SER A 54 -2.84 0.24 -4.10
CA SER A 54 -3.52 -0.93 -3.52
C SER A 54 -5.02 -0.69 -3.31
N CYS A 55 -5.39 0.51 -2.85
CA CYS A 55 -6.79 0.94 -2.75
C CYS A 55 -7.48 0.98 -4.13
N GLY A 56 -6.81 1.49 -5.16
CA GLY A 56 -7.31 1.48 -6.54
C GLY A 56 -7.58 0.05 -7.04
N LYS A 57 -6.64 -0.87 -6.80
CA LYS A 57 -6.79 -2.30 -7.14
C LYS A 57 -7.97 -2.98 -6.45
N THR A 58 -8.44 -2.46 -5.31
CA THR A 58 -9.60 -3.00 -4.58
C THR A 58 -10.94 -2.67 -5.25
N LEU A 59 -10.96 -1.71 -6.19
CA LEU A 59 -12.16 -1.28 -6.90
C LEU A 59 -12.36 -1.98 -8.26
N GLU A 60 -11.37 -2.76 -8.71
CA GLU A 60 -11.48 -3.61 -9.92
C GLU A 60 -12.16 -4.94 -9.60
#